data_AF-A0A2V9ZIP4-F1
#
_entry.id   AF-A0A2V9ZIP4-F1
#
_cell.length_a   1.000
_cell.length_b   1.000
_cell.length_c   1.000
_cell.angle_alpha   90.00
_cell.angle_beta   90.00
_cell.angle_gamma   90.00
#
_symmetry.space_group_name_H-M   'P 1'
#
loop_
_entity.id
_entity.type
_entity.pdbx_description
1 polymer ?
#
loop_
_entity_poly.entity_id
_entity_poly.type
_entity_poly.pdbx_seq_one_letter_code
_entity_poly.pdbx_strand_id
1 'polypeptide(L)' 'GPDHFRLLPLAGLAGAIFLILADTLARTVLSPSELPVGILTAFIGGPVFLFLLRRSKREYAL' A
#
# COMPACT_ATOMS: atom_id res chain seq x y z
N GLY A 1 15.48 -17.37 7.42
CA GLY A 1 15.15 -16.24 6.53
C GLY A 1 13.65 -16.21 6.32
N PRO A 2 13.07 -15.09 5.85
CA PRO A 2 11.64 -15.07 5.53
C PRO A 2 11.33 -16.16 4.49
N ASP A 3 10.23 -16.89 4.66
CA ASP A 3 9.78 -17.88 3.67
C ASP A 3 9.23 -17.15 2.44
N HIS A 4 10.12 -16.77 1.53
CA HIS A 4 9.81 -16.01 0.31
C HIS A 4 8.77 -16.74 -0.56
N PHE A 5 8.78 -18.07 -0.54
CA PHE A 5 7.84 -18.91 -1.29
C PHE A 5 6.37 -18.69 -0.87
N ARG A 6 6.14 -18.32 0.39
CA ARG A 6 4.79 -17.98 0.90
C ARG A 6 4.53 -16.48 0.83
N LEU A 7 5.55 -15.67 1.05
CA LEU A 7 5.44 -14.21 1.03
C LEU A 7 5.13 -13.66 -0.36
N LEU A 8 5.78 -14.17 -1.42
CA LEU A 8 5.56 -13.71 -2.78
C LEU A 8 4.11 -13.86 -3.26
N PRO A 9 3.47 -15.05 -3.20
CA PRO A 9 2.08 -15.20 -3.63
C PRO A 9 1.13 -14.38 -2.75
N LEU A 10 1.36 -14.34 -1.44
CA LEU A 10 0.51 -13.57 -0.52
C LEU A 10 0.61 -12.06 -0.76
N ALA A 11 1.82 -11.54 -0.95
CA ALA A 11 2.06 -10.14 -1.27
C ALA A 11 1.49 -9.76 -2.64
N GLY A 12 1.61 -10.65 -3.63
CA GLY A 12 0.99 -10.48 -4.94
C GLY A 12 -0.54 -10.38 -4.85
N LEU A 13 -1.19 -11.30 -4.14
CA LEU A 13 -2.65 -11.30 -3.95
C LEU A 13 -3.12 -10.07 -3.17
N ALA A 14 -2.46 -9.75 -2.05
CA ALA A 14 -2.79 -8.58 -1.24
C ALA A 14 -2.63 -7.28 -2.05
N GLY A 15 -1.54 -7.15 -2.80
CA GLY A 15 -1.28 -6.00 -3.67
C GLY A 15 -2.30 -5.86 -4.78
N ALA A 16 -2.67 -6.97 -5.45
CA ALA A 16 -3.67 -6.98 -6.51
C ALA A 16 -5.05 -6.54 -6.00
N ILE A 17 -5.51 -7.11 -4.88
CA ILE A 17 -6.78 -6.73 -4.25
C ILE A 17 -6.78 -5.24 -3.88
N PHE A 18 -5.71 -4.77 -3.25
CA PHE A 18 -5.56 -3.36 -2.87
C PHE A 18 -5.62 -2.42 -4.07
N LEU A 19 -4.90 -2.73 -5.15
CA LEU A 19 -4.87 -1.89 -6.36
C LEU A 19 -6.22 -1.83 -7.07
N ILE A 20 -6.93 -2.96 -7.19
CA ILE A 20 -8.27 -3.01 -7.79
C ILE A 20 -9.24 -2.13 -7.01
N LEU A 21 -9.22 -2.22 -5.68
CA LEU A 21 -10.08 -1.38 -4.83
C LEU A 21 -9.71 0.10 -4.96
N ALA A 22 -8.42 0.43 -4.93
CA ALA A 22 -7.94 1.80 -5.07
C ALA A 22 -8.33 2.40 -6.44
N ASP A 23 -8.15 1.68 -7.54
CA ASP A 23 -8.51 2.13 -8.89
C ASP A 23 -10.03 2.29 -9.04
N THR A 24 -10.80 1.34 -8.51
CA THR A 24 -12.27 1.43 -8.52
C THR A 24 -12.77 2.66 -7.75
N LEU A 25 -12.20 2.94 -6.57
CA LEU A 25 -12.52 4.15 -5.80
C LEU A 25 -12.07 5.42 -6.52
N ALA A 26 -10.89 5.42 -7.15
CA ALA A 26 -10.38 6.55 -7.91
C ALA A 26 -11.34 6.97 -9.02
N ARG A 27 -11.89 5.99 -9.74
CA ARG A 27 -12.83 6.21 -10.86
C ARG A 27 -14.23 6.64 -10.42
N THR A 28 -14.64 6.30 -9.19
CA THR A 28 -16.01 6.52 -8.71
C THR A 28 -16.18 7.81 -7.92
N VAL A 29 -15.16 8.24 -7.16
CA VAL A 29 -15.27 9.38 -6.25
C VAL A 29 -15.38 10.74 -6.96
N LEU A 30 -14.81 10.89 -8.17
CA LEU A 30 -14.72 12.18 -8.86
C LEU A 30 -15.21 12.15 -10.32
N SER A 31 -16.12 11.25 -10.68
CA SER A 31 -16.71 11.22 -12.02
C SER A 31 -17.36 12.58 -12.39
N PRO A 32 -17.07 13.18 -13.57
CA PRO A 32 -16.38 12.63 -14.75
C PRO A 32 -14.86 12.85 -14.81
N SER A 33 -14.24 13.48 -13.79
CA SER A 33 -12.79 13.68 -13.75
C SER A 33 -12.07 12.44 -13.23
N GLU A 34 -10.98 12.04 -13.88
CA GLU A 34 -10.20 10.88 -13.44
C GLU A 34 -9.23 11.29 -12.32
N LEU A 35 -9.44 10.77 -11.11
CA LEU A 35 -8.46 10.90 -10.05
C LEU A 35 -7.32 9.89 -10.29
N PRO A 36 -6.05 10.33 -10.30
CA PRO A 36 -4.92 9.40 -10.40
C PRO A 36 -4.91 8.45 -9.20
N VAL A 37 -4.99 7.13 -9.44
CA VAL A 37 -4.96 6.11 -8.37
C VAL A 37 -3.73 6.24 -7.45
N GLY A 38 -2.63 6.79 -7.98
CA GLY A 38 -1.42 7.12 -7.23
C GLY A 38 -1.65 8.06 -6.03
N ILE A 39 -2.64 8.95 -6.11
CA ILE A 39 -2.99 9.83 -4.99
C ILE A 39 -3.58 9.01 -3.84
N LEU A 40 -4.55 8.14 -4.12
CA LEU A 40 -5.17 7.26 -3.12
C LEU A 40 -4.15 6.31 -2.50
N THR A 41 -3.29 5.70 -3.32
CA THR A 41 -2.26 4.79 -2.80
C THR A 41 -1.20 5.53 -1.99
N ALA A 42 -0.83 6.77 -2.35
CA ALA A 42 0.09 7.60 -1.58
C ALA A 42 -0.51 8.04 -0.23
N PHE A 43 -1.81 8.33 -0.16
CA PHE A 43 -2.49 8.65 1.10
C PHE A 43 -2.43 7.51 2.12
N ILE A 44 -2.38 6.26 1.65
CA ILE A 44 -2.26 5.08 2.52
C ILE A 44 -0.79 4.72 2.74
N GLY A 45 0.00 4.69 1.67
CA GLY A 45 1.40 4.29 1.69
C GLY A 45 2.30 5.26 2.47
N GLY A 46 2.05 6.57 2.41
CA GLY A 46 2.82 7.58 3.14
C GLY A 46 2.77 7.38 4.66
N PRO A 47 1.58 7.36 5.29
CA PRO A 47 1.44 7.06 6.72
C PRO A 47 1.99 5.69 7.11
N VAL A 48 1.74 4.64 6.32
CA VAL A 48 2.27 3.29 6.57
C VAL A 48 3.80 3.29 6.55
N PHE A 49 4.41 3.94 5.55
CA PHE A 49 5.85 4.06 5.43
C PHE A 49 6.46 4.82 6.61
N LEU A 50 5.85 5.94 7.01
CA LEU A 50 6.29 6.70 8.18
C LEU A 50 6.17 5.90 9.48
N PHE A 51 5.12 5.10 9.64
CA PHE A 51 4.95 4.20 10.77
C PHE A 51 6.05 3.13 10.81
N LEU A 52 6.32 2.47 9.68
CA LEU A 52 7.40 1.48 9.56
C LEU A 52 8.77 2.10 9.84
N LEU A 53 9.03 3.30 9.33
CA LEU A 53 10.27 4.03 9.56
C LEU A 53 10.48 4.33 11.05
N ARG A 54 9.43 4.78 11.76
CA ARG A 54 9.49 5.01 13.21
C ARG A 54 9.73 3.72 14.01
N ARG A 55 9.10 2.62 13.60
CA ARG A 55 9.29 1.31 14.24
C ARG A 55 10.71 0.78 14.05
N SER A 56 11.24 0.85 12.84
CA SER A 56 12.59 0.39 12.53
C SER A 56 13.66 1.17 13.31
N LYS A 57 13.49 2.50 13.46
CA LYS A 57 14.39 3.30 14.32
C LYS A 57 14.43 2.84 15.78
N ARG A 58 13.34 2.28 16.30
CA ARG A 58 13.28 1.76 17.69
C ARG A 58 14.05 0.44 17.86
N GLU A 59 14.19 -0.32 16.78
CA GLU A 59 14.83 -1.64 16.78
C GLU A 59 16.37 -1.55 16.74
N TYR A 60 16.93 -0.47 16.17
CA TYR A 60 18.38 -0.20 16.18
C TYR A 60 18.85 0.61 17.41
N ALA A 61 17.93 1.07 18.26
CA ALA A 61 18.25 1.86 19.46
C ALA A 61 18.34 1.00 20.74
N LEU A 62 18.28 -0.32 20.61
CA LEU A 62 18.49 -1.33 21.65
C LEU A 62 19.68 -2.21 21.27
#